data_AF-A0A7Z1MX55-F1
#
_entry.id   AF-A0A7Z1MX55-F1
#
_cell.length_a   1.000
_cell.length_b   1.000
_cell.length_c   1.000
_cell.angle_alpha   90.00
_cell.angle_beta   90.00
_cell.angle_gamma   90.00
#
_symmetry.space_group_name_H-M   'P 1'
#
loop_
_entity.id
_entity.type
_entity.pdbx_description
1 polymer ?
#
loop_
_entity_poly.entity_id
_entity_poly.type
_entity_poly.pdbx_seq_one_letter_code
_entity_poly.pdbx_strand_id
1 'polypeptide(L)' 'RIVDVVADRKLKSLKDHFYRYSLKLRQKVKTVTIDMYEPYMSLIKQLFPNAKIIIDRFHIVQSLNRALNMSRVH' A
#
# COMPACT_ATOMS: atom_id res chain seq x y z
N ARG A 1 0.65 7.93 -16.12
CA ARG A 1 2.12 7.97 -16.29
C ARG A 1 2.72 7.31 -15.05
N ILE A 2 3.43 6.19 -15.21
CA ILE A 2 4.13 5.56 -14.09
C ILE A 2 5.36 6.41 -13.80
N VAL A 3 5.54 6.81 -12.55
CA VAL A 3 6.57 7.79 -12.14
C VAL A 3 7.83 7.09 -11.63
N ASP A 4 7.68 5.93 -10.96
CA ASP A 4 8.81 5.17 -10.43
C ASP A 4 8.39 3.74 -10.05
N VAL A 5 9.34 2.80 -10.00
CA VAL A 5 9.14 1.41 -9.54
C VAL A 5 10.22 1.08 -8.50
N VAL A 6 9.79 0.84 -7.26
CA VAL A 6 10.69 0.47 -6.16
C VAL A 6 10.97 -1.03 -6.19
N ALA A 7 12.23 -1.42 -6.17
CA ALA A 7 12.66 -2.82 -6.33
C ALA A 7 12.40 -3.72 -5.12
N ASP A 8 12.27 -3.15 -3.90
CA ASP A 8 12.11 -3.92 -2.66
C ASP A 8 10.84 -3.49 -1.91
N ARG A 9 10.12 -4.47 -1.36
CA ARG A 9 8.86 -4.29 -0.62
C ARG A 9 9.09 -4.00 0.87
N LYS A 10 10.32 -4.13 1.37
CA LYS A 10 10.65 -3.87 2.78
C LYS A 10 10.23 -2.47 3.19
N LEU A 11 9.57 -2.38 4.35
CA LEU A 11 9.09 -1.13 4.94
C LEU A 11 10.19 -0.06 5.04
N LYS A 12 11.41 -0.47 5.42
CA LYS A 12 12.56 0.45 5.54
C LYS A 12 12.94 1.05 4.19
N SER A 13 13.05 0.22 3.16
CA SER A 13 13.36 0.68 1.80
C SER A 13 12.31 1.64 1.26
N LEU A 14 11.03 1.36 1.50
CA LEU A 14 9.91 2.22 1.12
C LEU A 14 9.97 3.57 1.84
N LYS A 15 10.23 3.53 3.16
CA LYS A 15 10.39 4.70 4.01
C LYS A 15 11.52 5.59 3.46
N ASP A 16 12.71 5.03 3.31
CA ASP A 16 13.91 5.76 2.86
C ASP A 16 13.75 6.33 1.44
N HIS A 17 13.06 5.62 0.55
CA HIS A 17 12.73 6.11 -0.79
C HIS A 17 11.86 7.38 -0.73
N PHE A 18 10.78 7.37 0.06
CA PHE A 18 9.87 8.50 0.12
C PHE A 18 10.38 9.69 0.96
N TYR A 19 11.30 9.47 1.89
CA TYR A 19 11.94 10.57 2.64
C TYR A 19 12.82 11.48 1.79
N ARG A 20 13.23 11.04 0.59
CA ARG A 20 13.92 11.90 -0.39
C ARG A 20 13.04 13.07 -0.87
N TYR A 21 11.71 12.91 -0.78
CA TYR A 21 10.77 13.97 -1.09
C TYR A 21 10.42 14.80 0.15
N SER A 22 10.44 16.13 -0.01
CA SER A 22 10.08 17.06 1.06
C SER A 22 8.66 16.81 1.57
N LEU A 23 8.43 17.10 2.86
CA LEU A 23 7.10 16.95 3.47
C LEU A 23 6.02 17.73 2.71
N LYS A 24 6.35 18.92 2.20
CA LYS A 24 5.44 19.76 1.40
C LYS A 24 4.96 19.07 0.12
N LEU A 25 5.81 18.26 -0.51
CA LEU A 25 5.41 17.46 -1.69
C LEU A 25 4.58 16.25 -1.26
N ARG A 26 4.97 15.57 -0.18
CA ARG A 26 4.22 14.42 0.34
C ARG A 26 2.80 14.79 0.81
N GLN A 27 2.62 15.98 1.37
CA GLN A 27 1.30 16.50 1.75
C GLN A 27 0.35 16.76 0.56
N LYS A 28 0.88 16.86 -0.67
CA LYS A 28 0.06 17.03 -1.88
C LYS A 28 -0.50 15.70 -2.42
N VAL A 29 -0.05 14.56 -1.89
CA VAL A 29 -0.57 13.26 -2.27
C VAL A 29 -2.01 13.11 -1.77
N LYS A 30 -2.94 12.87 -2.68
CA LYS A 30 -4.38 12.78 -2.38
C LYS A 30 -4.84 11.35 -2.07
N THR A 31 -4.20 10.35 -2.66
CA THR A 31 -4.66 8.96 -2.60
C THR A 31 -3.49 8.01 -2.73
N VAL A 32 -3.47 6.97 -1.90
CA VAL A 32 -2.50 5.87 -1.95
C VAL A 32 -3.29 4.56 -1.95
N THR A 33 -3.02 3.67 -2.89
CA THR A 33 -3.58 2.32 -2.90
C THR A 33 -2.53 1.35 -2.36
N ILE A 34 -2.90 0.54 -1.36
CA ILE A 34 -2.00 -0.44 -0.73
C ILE A 34 -2.66 -1.81 -0.61
N ASP A 35 -1.83 -2.83 -0.46
CA ASP A 35 -2.26 -4.16 -0.04
C ASP A 35 -2.75 -4.17 1.43
N MET A 36 -3.49 -5.20 1.83
CA MET A 36 -4.09 -5.39 3.16
C MET A 36 -3.08 -5.69 4.29
N TYR A 37 -1.84 -5.23 4.17
CA TYR A 37 -0.81 -5.46 5.19
C TYR A 37 -0.72 -4.26 6.13
N GLU A 38 -1.11 -4.50 7.38
CA GLU A 38 -1.26 -3.48 8.44
C GLU A 38 0.00 -2.62 8.67
N PRO A 39 1.23 -3.15 8.60
CA PRO A 39 2.44 -2.32 8.69
C PRO A 39 2.58 -1.26 7.57
N TYR A 40 2.05 -1.51 6.36
CA TYR A 40 2.04 -0.48 5.32
C TYR A 40 1.05 0.64 5.64
N MET A 41 -0.10 0.34 6.25
CA MET A 41 -1.06 1.38 6.63
C MET A 41 -0.41 2.40 7.57
N SER A 42 0.25 1.93 8.62
CA SER A 42 0.91 2.79 9.60
C SER A 42 2.04 3.61 8.96
N LEU A 43 2.83 3.00 8.09
CA LEU A 43 3.90 3.70 7.36
C LEU A 43 3.35 4.77 6.40
N ILE A 44 2.32 4.45 5.61
CA ILE A 44 1.73 5.38 4.63
C ILE A 44 1.07 6.57 5.32
N LYS A 45 0.41 6.36 6.47
CA LYS A 45 -0.12 7.48 7.28
C LYS A 45 0.98 8.44 7.73
N GLN A 46 2.16 7.93 8.09
CA GLN A 46 3.31 8.76 8.46
C GLN A 46 3.92 9.49 7.25
N LEU A 47 4.01 8.81 6.10
CA LEU A 47 4.61 9.38 4.90
C LEU A 47 3.70 10.42 4.23
N PHE A 48 2.39 10.14 4.18
CA PHE A 48 1.38 10.89 3.44
C PHE A 48 0.14 11.19 4.31
N PRO A 49 0.25 12.11 5.28
CA PRO A 49 -0.80 12.33 6.28
C PRO A 49 -2.14 12.79 5.70
N ASN A 50 -2.14 13.44 4.52
CA ASN A 50 -3.35 13.95 3.86
C ASN A 50 -3.94 12.99 2.83
N ALA A 51 -3.29 11.85 2.58
CA ALA A 51 -3.72 10.94 1.53
C ALA A 51 -4.81 9.99 2.02
N LYS A 52 -5.83 9.76 1.18
CA LYS A 52 -6.81 8.70 1.39
C LYS A 52 -6.17 7.34 1.08
N ILE A 53 -6.24 6.42 2.03
CA ILE A 53 -5.76 5.04 1.87
C ILE A 53 -6.88 4.21 1.26
N ILE A 54 -6.61 3.62 0.10
CA ILE A 54 -7.49 2.69 -0.61
C ILE A 54 -6.87 1.30 -0.52
N ILE A 55 -7.68 0.30 -0.22
CA ILE A 55 -7.24 -1.09 -0.19
C ILE A 55 -7.36 -1.69 -1.59
N ASP A 56 -6.32 -2.42 -2.00
CA ASP A 56 -6.32 -3.12 -3.27
C ASP A 56 -7.39 -4.24 -3.28
N ARG A 57 -8.40 -4.03 -4.14
CA ARG A 57 -9.54 -4.94 -4.33
C ARG A 57 -9.13 -6.28 -4.92
N PHE A 58 -8.05 -6.36 -5.69
CA PHE A 58 -7.60 -7.64 -6.26
C PHE A 58 -7.19 -8.63 -5.18
N HIS A 59 -6.48 -8.15 -4.15
CA HIS A 59 -6.04 -8.98 -3.04
C HIS A 59 -7.22 -9.44 -2.17
N ILE A 60 -8.24 -8.60 -2.00
CA ILE A 60 -9.51 -8.97 -1.32
C ILE A 60 -10.21 -10.10 -2.08
N VAL A 61 -10.42 -9.93 -3.39
CA VAL A 61 -11.10 -10.93 -4.23
C VAL A 61 -10.31 -12.24 -4.29
N GLN A 62 -8.97 -12.16 -4.38
CA GLN A 62 -8.13 -13.36 -4.35
C GLN A 62 -8.22 -14.09 -3.00
N SER A 63 -8.18 -13.35 -1.89
CA SER A 63 -8.30 -13.92 -0.54
C SER A 63 -9.66 -14.59 -0.34
N LEU A 64 -10.74 -13.96 -0.80
CA LEU A 64 -12.09 -14.52 -0.77
C LEU A 64 -12.20 -15.79 -1.62
N ASN A 65 -11.71 -15.76 -2.86
CA ASN A 65 -11.72 -16.93 -3.74
C ASN A 65 -10.95 -18.11 -3.15
N ARG A 66 -9.81 -17.86 -2.48
CA ARG A 66 -9.06 -18.91 -1.76
C ARG A 66 -9.90 -19.52 -0.64
N ALA A 67 -10.52 -18.68 0.20
CA ALA A 67 -11.37 -19.16 1.29
C ALA A 67 -12.56 -19.99 0.77
N LEU A 68 -13.23 -19.52 -0.28
CA LEU A 68 -14.35 -20.24 -0.91
C LEU A 68 -13.89 -21.57 -1.51
N ASN A 69 -12.73 -21.61 -2.18
CA ASN A 69 -12.20 -22.86 -2.72
C ASN A 69 -11.81 -23.85 -1.61
N MET A 70 -11.27 -23.39 -0.48
CA MET A 70 -10.99 -24.27 0.66
C MET A 70 -12.26 -24.93 1.21
N SER A 71 -13.37 -24.17 1.28
CA SER A 71 -14.66 -24.71 1.73
C SER A 71 -15.30 -25.68 0.75
N ARG A 72 -14.87 -25.72 -0.52
CA ARG A 72 -15.39 -26.62 -1.56
C ARG A 72 -14.63 -27.94 -1.66
N VAL A 73 -13.47 -28.07 -1.01
CA VAL A 73 -12.67 -29.31 -0.96
C VAL A 73 -12.91 -30.06 0.36
N HIS A 74 -14.11 -29.92 0.93
CA HIS A 74 -14.66 -30.77 2.00
C HIS A 74 -16.01 -31.33 1.56
#